data_AF-A0A5B0WS77-F1
#
_entry.id   AF-A0A5B0WS77-F1
#
_cell.length_a   1.000
_cell.length_b   1.000
_cell.length_c   1.000
_cell.angle_alpha   90.00
_cell.angle_beta   90.00
_cell.angle_gamma   90.00
#
_symmetry.space_group_name_H-M   'P 1'
#
loop_
_entity.id
_entity.type
_entity.pdbx_description
1 polymer ?
#
loop_
_entity_poly.entity_id
_entity_poly.type
_entity_poly.pdbx_seq_one_letter_code
_entity_poly.pdbx_strand_id
1 'polypeptide(L)' 'MGIGGISVWQLLIILAIVVMLFGTKRLRSLGSDLGSAVKGFRKSMSEDNDSAEKPAAKPDPAEPRDEQNK' A
#
# COMPACT_ATOMS: atom_id res chain seq x y z
N MET A 1 34.40 -5.03 0.25
CA MET A 1 33.31 -5.36 1.19
C MET A 1 32.13 -4.44 0.94
N GLY A 2 31.45 -4.63 -0.20
CA GLY A 2 30.24 -3.85 -0.51
C GLY A 2 29.02 -4.51 0.11
N ILE A 3 27.96 -3.71 0.29
CA ILE A 3 26.59 -4.11 0.66
C ILE A 3 25.97 -5.23 -0.21
N GLY A 4 26.64 -5.68 -1.28
CA GLY A 4 26.21 -6.79 -2.14
C GLY A 4 26.31 -8.19 -1.54
N GLY A 5 26.74 -8.32 -0.28
CA GLY A 5 26.74 -9.60 0.47
C GLY A 5 25.47 -9.83 1.30
N ILE A 6 24.57 -8.84 1.39
CA ILE A 6 23.31 -8.99 2.11
C ILE A 6 22.33 -9.72 1.17
N SER A 7 22.33 -11.04 1.26
CA SER A 7 21.37 -11.90 0.58
C SER A 7 19.97 -11.60 1.12
N VAL A 8 18.99 -11.58 0.21
CA VAL A 8 17.56 -11.43 0.54
C VAL A 8 17.14 -12.43 1.63
N TRP A 9 17.77 -13.61 1.66
CA TRP A 9 17.56 -14.62 2.69
C TRP A 9 17.95 -14.17 4.11
N GLN A 10 19.02 -13.39 4.27
CA GLN A 10 19.41 -12.86 5.58
C GLN A 10 18.46 -11.75 6.04
N LEU A 11 18.00 -10.90 5.12
CA LEU A 11 17.00 -9.87 5.43
C LEU A 11 15.69 -10.48 5.92
N LEU A 12 15.23 -11.59 5.32
CA LEU A 12 14.03 -12.28 5.79
C LEU A 12 14.18 -12.83 7.21
N ILE A 13 15.34 -13.41 7.54
CA ILE A 13 15.63 -13.91 8.89
C ILE A 13 15.65 -12.77 9.91
N ILE A 14 16.31 -11.66 9.58
CA ILE A 14 16.35 -10.47 10.45
C ILE A 14 14.94 -9.89 10.63
N LEU A 15 14.17 -9.79 9.56
CA LEU A 15 12.79 -9.32 9.59
C LEU A 15 11.93 -10.21 10.50
N ALA A 16 12.07 -11.53 10.41
CA ALA A 16 11.34 -12.47 11.26
C ALA A 16 11.66 -12.26 12.75
N ILE A 17 12.94 -12.05 13.10
CA ILE A 17 13.35 -11.75 14.47
C ILE A 17 12.74 -10.42 14.95
N VAL A 18 12.80 -9.36 14.14
CA VAL A 18 12.20 -8.06 14.48
C VAL A 18 10.69 -8.20 14.70
N VAL A 19 9.98 -8.93 13.84
CA VAL A 19 8.55 -9.21 14.00
C VAL A 19 8.28 -9.99 15.30
N MET A 20 9.15 -10.94 15.67
CA MET A 20 9.01 -11.72 16.89
C MET A 20 9.22 -10.87 18.16
N LEU A 21 10.18 -9.94 18.13
CA LEU A 21 10.49 -9.05 19.26
C LEU A 21 9.42 -7.98 19.48
N PHE A 22 8.98 -7.32 18.40
CA PHE A 22 7.98 -6.26 18.48
C PHE A 22 6.55 -6.79 18.50
N GLY A 23 6.35 -8.03 18.04
CA GLY A 23 5.04 -8.64 17.84
C GLY A 23 4.30 -8.10 16.62
N THR A 24 3.46 -8.94 16.01
CA THR A 24 2.68 -8.59 14.82
C THR A 24 1.64 -7.49 15.05
N LYS A 25 1.16 -7.31 16.29
CA LYS A 25 0.18 -6.26 16.65
C LYS A 25 0.75 -4.85 16.50
N ARG A 26 1.97 -4.60 17.00
CA ARG A 26 2.63 -3.28 16.92
C ARG A 26 3.09 -2.98 15.50
N LEU A 27 3.65 -3.98 14.81
CA LEU A 27 4.01 -3.85 13.40
C LEU A 27 2.81 -3.58 12.50
N ARG A 28 1.63 -4.18 12.79
CA ARG A 28 0.43 -3.94 11.99
C ARG A 28 -0.16 -2.55 12.20
N SER A 29 -0.21 -2.04 13.42
CA SER A 29 -0.72 -0.67 13.64
C SER A 29 0.18 0.36 12.98
N LEU A 30 1.49 0.30 13.25
CA LEU A 30 2.47 1.24 12.69
C LEU A 30 2.61 1.05 11.16
N GLY A 31 2.59 -0.19 10.68
CA GLY A 31 2.65 -0.50 9.27
C GLY A 31 1.39 -0.11 8.51
N SER A 32 0.22 -0.09 9.14
CA SER A 32 -1.02 0.40 8.52
C SER A 32 -0.98 1.92 8.33
N ASP A 33 -0.49 2.65 9.33
CA ASP A 33 -0.38 4.12 9.27
C ASP A 33 0.66 4.55 8.24
N LEU A 34 1.86 3.95 8.32
CA LEU A 34 2.93 4.19 7.35
C LEU A 34 2.56 3.69 5.95
N GLY A 35 1.92 2.53 5.85
CA GLY A 35 1.49 1.94 4.59
C GLY A 35 0.44 2.79 3.88
N SER A 36 -0.48 3.40 4.64
CA SER A 36 -1.49 4.31 4.07
C SER A 36 -0.85 5.59 3.51
N ALA A 37 0.12 6.16 4.23
CA ALA A 37 0.88 7.32 3.76
C ALA A 37 1.71 7.00 2.50
N VAL A 38 2.42 5.87 2.50
CA VAL A 38 3.22 5.42 1.34
C VAL A 38 2.31 5.04 0.15
N LYS A 39 1.12 4.49 0.39
CA LYS A 39 0.15 4.18 -0.67
C LYS A 39 -0.35 5.44 -1.38
N GLY A 40 -0.64 6.51 -0.63
CA GLY A 40 -0.98 7.82 -1.19
C GLY A 40 0.16 8.39 -2.03
N PHE A 41 1.39 8.34 -1.50
CA PHE A 41 2.58 8.80 -2.20
C PHE A 41 2.84 8.02 -3.50
N ARG A 42 2.74 6.68 -3.47
CA ARG A 42 2.87 5.85 -4.68
C ARG A 42 1.78 6.16 -5.69
N LYS A 43 0.55 6.40 -5.24
CA LYS A 43 -0.58 6.71 -6.12
C LYS A 43 -0.39 8.06 -6.82
N SER A 44 -0.01 9.11 -6.09
CA SER A 44 0.27 10.42 -6.70
C SER A 44 1.46 10.37 -7.65
N MET A 45 2.50 9.63 -7.29
CA MET A 45 3.69 9.49 -8.12
C MET A 45 3.45 8.62 -9.36
N SER A 46 2.55 7.63 -9.27
CA SER A 46 2.06 6.91 -10.44
C SER A 46 1.12 7.76 -11.30
N GLU A 47 0.19 8.54 -10.74
CA GLU A 47 -0.70 9.42 -11.51
C GLU A 47 0.05 10.49 -12.33
N ASP A 48 1.22 10.96 -11.84
CA ASP A 48 2.12 11.83 -12.60
C ASP A 48 2.85 11.11 -13.75
N ASN A 49 3.02 9.78 -13.68
CA ASN A 49 3.67 8.96 -14.71
C ASN A 49 2.66 8.27 -15.66
N ASP A 50 1.40 8.08 -15.25
CA ASP A 50 0.31 7.37 -15.95
C ASP A 50 -0.72 8.34 -16.58
N SER A 51 -0.34 9.58 -16.90
CA SER A 51 -1.16 10.43 -17.81
C SER A 51 -1.24 9.89 -19.25
N ALA A 52 -0.64 8.72 -19.52
CA ALA A 52 -0.94 7.88 -20.67
C ALA A 52 -1.37 6.48 -20.20
N GLU A 53 -2.68 6.19 -20.30
CA GLU A 53 -3.30 4.85 -20.31
C GLU A 53 -3.93 4.28 -19.01
N LYS A 54 -5.20 4.70 -18.80
CA LYS A 54 -6.40 3.96 -18.31
C LYS A 54 -6.86 4.05 -16.84
N PRO A 55 -8.21 4.02 -16.62
CA PRO A 55 -8.84 4.38 -15.35
C PRO A 55 -9.08 3.16 -14.46
N ALA A 56 -8.55 3.18 -13.24
CA ALA A 56 -8.83 2.16 -12.23
C ALA A 56 -10.00 2.58 -11.32
N ALA A 57 -11.18 2.08 -11.71
CA ALA A 57 -12.27 1.59 -10.85
C ALA A 57 -12.63 2.42 -9.59
N LYS A 58 -13.68 3.24 -9.75
CA LYS A 58 -14.56 3.64 -8.64
C LYS A 58 -15.33 2.39 -8.17
N PRO A 59 -15.44 2.10 -6.87
CA PRO A 59 -16.53 1.25 -6.40
C PRO A 59 -17.81 2.09 -6.52
N ASP A 60 -18.68 1.69 -7.44
CA ASP A 60 -20.08 2.13 -7.54
C ASP A 60 -20.80 1.95 -6.20
N PRO A 61 -21.35 3.01 -5.59
CA PRO A 61 -22.55 2.89 -4.80
C PRO A 61 -23.73 2.91 -5.78
N ALA A 62 -24.36 1.76 -5.97
CA ALA A 62 -25.63 1.66 -6.67
C ALA A 62 -26.68 2.51 -5.94
N GLU A 63 -26.99 3.69 -6.48
CA GLU A 63 -28.23 4.42 -6.21
C GLU A 63 -28.78 5.00 -7.52
N PRO A 64 -29.71 4.32 -8.21
CA PRO A 64 -30.60 4.97 -9.14
C PRO A 64 -31.56 5.85 -8.34
N ARG A 65 -31.36 7.16 -8.43
CA ARG A 65 -32.37 8.16 -8.13
C ARG A 65 -33.41 8.09 -9.25
N ASP A 66 -34.56 7.47 -8.97
CA ASP A 66 -35.74 7.62 -9.82
C ASP A 66 -36.33 9.02 -9.61
N GLU A 67 -35.86 9.95 -10.43
CA GLU A 67 -36.55 11.17 -10.82
C GLU A 67 -37.65 10.81 -11.83
N GLN A 68 -38.92 10.82 -11.43
CA GLN A 68 -40.01 11.01 -12.39
C GLN A 68 -41.14 11.83 -11.79
N ASN A 69 -40.87 13.13 -11.71
CA ASN A 69 -41.87 14.18 -11.64
C ASN A 69 -42.69 14.20 -12.95
N LYS A 70 -43.98 13.87 -12.89
CA LYS A 70 -45.04 14.54 -13.66
C LYS A 70 -46.39 14.41 -12.98
#